data_AF-A0AAN6DJR5-F1
#
_entry.id   AF-A0AAN6DJR5-F1
#
_cell.length_a   1.000
_cell.length_b   1.000
_cell.length_c   1.000
_cell.angle_alpha   90.00
_cell.angle_beta   90.00
_cell.angle_gamma   90.00
#
_symmetry.space_group_name_H-M   'P 1'
#
loop_
_entity.id
_entity.type
_entity.pdbx_description
1 polymer ?
#
loop_
_entity_poly.entity_id
_entity_poly.type
_entity_poly.pdbx_seq_one_letter_code
_entity_poly.pdbx_strand_id
1 'polypeptide(L)'
;MKEKKGRRKDAIERFLESNQTVVLSSLNQLRYTILCEGLPRDKGLCPYRTYVWSILLRVEPLDVDYYANLVDRGPANVFAKIQNDAFRTFQKDEEFSRKVSTSVLMRILNSHALEIESLELHNSTGAPASPYVQGMNILAAPFAYVCRSEVEAFALYSQLVSRYIPTYTTPNLLGVLNGVKLVDIILQLIDPKLYNFLNARALGFSVQLRGASEYIFRGGPDYSDQRRAAQVGQSNAAAERATATGRTQNYQAIAHVRETDPRPAV
;
A
#
# COMPACT_ATOMS: atom_id res chain seq x y z
N MET A 1 -18.62 45.13 4.04
CA MET A 1 -17.97 43.81 4.07
C MET A 1 -16.50 43.99 3.67
N LYS A 2 -15.54 43.72 4.55
CA LYS A 2 -14.11 43.73 4.15
C LYS A 2 -13.83 42.41 3.43
N GLU A 3 -13.48 42.47 2.15
CA GLU A 3 -12.97 41.32 1.41
C GLU A 3 -11.76 40.74 2.16
N LYS A 4 -11.83 39.45 2.50
CA LYS A 4 -10.68 38.73 3.04
C LYS A 4 -9.67 38.55 1.90
N LYS A 5 -8.66 39.40 1.85
CA LYS A 5 -7.52 39.28 0.94
C LYS A 5 -6.92 37.88 1.10
N GLY A 6 -6.96 37.07 0.04
CA GLY A 6 -6.46 35.69 0.05
C GLY A 6 -4.97 35.61 0.42
N ARG A 7 -4.53 34.46 0.96
CA ARG A 7 -3.12 34.20 1.29
C ARG A 7 -2.26 34.39 0.03
N ARG A 8 -1.11 35.05 0.17
CA ARG A 8 -0.14 35.18 -0.92
C ARG A 8 0.45 33.80 -1.23
N LYS A 9 0.30 33.36 -2.48
CA LYS A 9 0.91 32.12 -2.98
C LYS A 9 2.43 32.19 -2.92
N ASP A 10 3.06 31.12 -2.47
CA ASP A 10 4.52 30.98 -2.47
C ASP A 10 5.05 30.56 -3.86
N ALA A 11 6.36 30.39 -3.97
CA ALA A 11 7.01 30.06 -5.24
C ALA A 11 6.58 28.69 -5.79
N ILE A 12 6.44 27.68 -4.92
CA ILE A 12 6.07 26.32 -5.32
C ILE A 12 4.60 26.29 -5.76
N GLU A 13 3.71 26.92 -5.02
CA GLU A 13 2.29 26.98 -5.38
C GLU A 13 2.06 27.67 -6.73
N ARG A 14 2.77 28.77 -7.01
CA ARG A 14 2.73 29.41 -8.34
C ARG A 14 3.30 28.52 -9.43
N PHE A 15 4.40 27.81 -9.13
CA PHE A 15 5.01 26.89 -10.06
C PHE A 15 4.04 25.78 -10.47
N LEU A 16 3.31 25.20 -9.51
CA LEU A 16 2.30 24.16 -9.76
C LEU A 16 1.15 24.61 -10.67
N GLU A 17 0.77 25.89 -10.61
CA GLU A 17 -0.31 26.45 -11.43
C GLU A 17 0.15 26.94 -12.81
N SER A 18 1.47 27.04 -13.01
CA SER A 18 2.03 27.52 -14.28
C SER A 18 2.17 26.40 -15.31
N ASN A 19 2.07 26.78 -16.59
CA ASN A 19 2.18 25.81 -17.69
C ASN A 19 3.64 25.37 -17.88
N GLN A 20 3.91 24.10 -17.57
CA GLN A 20 5.25 23.51 -17.66
C GLN A 20 5.45 22.84 -19.02
N THR A 21 5.88 23.62 -20.01
CA THR A 21 6.06 23.14 -21.39
C THR A 21 7.21 22.14 -21.56
N VAL A 22 8.25 22.25 -20.71
CA VAL A 22 9.43 21.36 -20.76
C VAL A 22 9.54 20.55 -19.47
N VAL A 23 9.02 19.32 -19.51
CA VAL A 23 8.83 18.47 -18.31
C VAL A 23 10.10 18.28 -17.48
N LEU A 24 11.24 17.98 -18.11
CA LEU A 24 12.46 17.65 -17.37
C LEU A 24 13.06 18.84 -16.63
N SER A 25 13.16 20.00 -17.28
CA SER A 25 13.66 21.22 -16.64
C SER A 25 12.74 21.66 -15.50
N SER A 26 11.43 21.57 -15.71
CA SER A 26 10.42 21.87 -14.70
C SER A 26 10.53 20.93 -13.48
N LEU A 27 10.71 19.62 -13.70
CA LEU A 27 10.94 18.68 -12.60
C LEU A 27 12.22 18.98 -11.82
N ASN A 28 13.31 19.34 -12.50
CA ASN A 28 14.56 19.69 -11.85
C ASN A 28 14.45 20.98 -11.04
N GLN A 29 13.76 22.01 -11.57
CA GLN A 29 13.47 23.23 -10.84
C GLN A 29 12.65 22.94 -9.58
N LEU A 30 11.58 22.17 -9.69
CA LEU A 30 10.74 21.80 -8.54
C LEU A 30 11.56 21.04 -7.48
N ARG A 31 12.35 20.05 -7.88
CA ARG A 31 13.23 19.29 -6.96
C ARG A 31 14.22 20.21 -6.26
N TYR A 32 14.86 21.11 -7.00
CA TYR A 32 15.82 22.06 -6.44
C TYR A 32 15.16 22.99 -5.43
N THR A 33 14.02 23.61 -5.77
CA THR A 33 13.29 24.48 -4.85
C THR A 33 12.86 23.74 -3.58
N ILE A 34 12.36 22.50 -3.69
CA ILE A 34 12.00 21.69 -2.51
C ILE A 34 13.23 21.37 -1.64
N LEU A 35 14.36 21.03 -2.25
CA LEU A 35 15.59 20.73 -1.51
C LEU A 35 16.15 21.97 -0.78
N CYS A 36 16.04 23.15 -1.38
CA CYS A 36 16.55 24.39 -0.80
C CYS A 36 15.59 25.04 0.21
N GLU A 37 14.29 25.06 -0.08
CA GLU A 37 13.29 25.83 0.69
C GLU A 37 12.34 24.95 1.50
N GLY A 38 12.22 23.66 1.15
CA GLY A 38 11.23 22.76 1.73
C GLY A 38 9.80 23.03 1.27
N LEU A 39 8.85 22.29 1.83
CA LEU A 39 7.41 22.56 1.66
C LEU A 39 6.87 23.34 2.87
N PRO A 40 6.09 24.41 2.68
CA PRO A 40 5.57 25.20 3.79
C PRO A 40 4.59 24.39 4.62
N ARG A 41 4.50 24.71 5.91
CA ARG A 41 3.57 24.08 6.86
C ARG A 41 2.56 25.13 7.30
N ASP A 42 1.33 25.01 6.85
CA ASP A 42 0.19 25.79 7.34
C ASP A 42 -0.63 24.91 8.28
N LYS A 43 -0.73 25.30 9.56
CA LYS A 43 -1.39 24.49 10.62
C LYS A 43 -0.92 23.02 10.65
N GLY A 44 0.39 22.80 10.43
CA GLY A 44 1.01 21.47 10.46
C GLY A 44 0.99 20.71 9.12
N LEU A 45 0.24 21.16 8.12
CA LEU A 45 0.17 20.50 6.80
C LEU A 45 0.49 21.46 5.65
N CYS A 46 1.06 20.91 4.59
CA CYS A 46 1.26 21.65 3.34
C CYS A 46 0.01 21.45 2.46
N PRO A 47 -0.70 22.51 2.05
CA PRO A 47 -2.00 22.39 1.38
C PRO A 47 -1.92 21.75 -0.01
N TYR A 48 -0.74 21.70 -0.61
CA TYR A 48 -0.48 21.17 -1.95
C TYR A 48 0.56 20.05 -1.98
N ARG A 49 0.89 19.45 -0.82
CA ARG A 49 1.88 18.35 -0.76
C ARG A 49 1.50 17.16 -1.63
N THR A 50 0.21 16.82 -1.68
CA THR A 50 -0.28 15.71 -2.50
C THR A 50 -0.04 15.93 -3.98
N TYR A 51 -0.19 17.16 -4.46
CA TYR A 51 0.11 17.51 -5.86
C TYR A 51 1.61 17.42 -6.15
N VAL A 52 2.44 17.91 -5.23
CA VAL A 52 3.90 17.76 -5.33
C VAL A 52 4.29 16.28 -5.40
N TRP A 53 3.73 15.44 -4.53
CA TRP A 53 3.98 13.99 -4.55
C TRP A 53 3.50 13.34 -5.84
N SER A 54 2.33 13.72 -6.35
CA SER A 54 1.81 13.22 -7.64
C SER A 54 2.74 13.55 -8.80
N ILE A 55 3.29 14.77 -8.83
CA ILE A 55 4.24 15.17 -9.86
C ILE A 55 5.58 14.42 -9.72
N LEU A 56 6.12 14.31 -8.51
CA LEU A 56 7.42 13.66 -8.27
C LEU A 56 7.37 12.15 -8.49
N LEU A 57 6.27 11.49 -8.11
CA LEU A 57 6.00 10.07 -8.33
C LEU A 57 5.43 9.77 -9.72
N ARG A 58 5.18 10.82 -10.53
CA ARG A 58 4.66 10.69 -11.90
C ARG A 58 3.38 9.85 -11.93
N VAL A 59 2.49 10.10 -10.97
CA VAL A 59 1.20 9.42 -10.87
C VAL A 59 0.22 10.04 -11.85
N GLU A 60 -0.40 9.20 -12.66
CA GLU A 60 -1.50 9.59 -13.53
C GLU A 60 -2.82 9.59 -12.74
N PRO A 61 -3.82 10.39 -13.16
CA PRO A 61 -5.15 10.32 -12.58
C PRO A 61 -5.69 8.89 -12.61
N LEU A 62 -6.02 8.35 -11.44
CA LEU A 62 -6.60 7.02 -11.32
C LEU A 62 -8.12 7.09 -11.46
N ASP A 63 -8.68 6.14 -12.18
CA ASP A 63 -10.13 5.94 -12.22
C ASP A 63 -10.66 5.52 -10.84
N VAL A 64 -11.67 6.23 -10.36
CA VAL A 64 -12.29 5.98 -9.04
C VAL A 64 -12.98 4.63 -9.04
N ASP A 65 -13.59 4.24 -10.17
CA ASP A 65 -14.28 2.95 -10.30
C ASP A 65 -13.30 1.79 -10.23
N TYR A 66 -12.09 1.97 -10.75
CA TYR A 66 -11.03 0.97 -10.63
C TYR A 66 -10.70 0.68 -9.15
N TYR A 67 -10.51 1.73 -8.34
CA TYR A 67 -10.24 1.56 -6.91
C TYR A 67 -11.45 0.98 -6.16
N ALA A 68 -12.66 1.45 -6.46
CA ALA A 68 -13.88 0.94 -5.84
C ALA A 68 -14.05 -0.57 -6.08
N ASN A 69 -13.82 -1.03 -7.32
CA ASN A 69 -13.84 -2.45 -7.67
C ASN A 69 -12.79 -3.27 -6.89
N LEU A 70 -11.59 -2.71 -6.62
CA LEU A 70 -10.60 -3.38 -5.78
C LEU A 70 -11.07 -3.54 -4.33
N VAL A 71 -11.72 -2.51 -3.77
CA VAL A 71 -12.28 -2.55 -2.42
C VAL A 71 -13.40 -3.60 -2.32
N ASP A 72 -14.26 -3.68 -3.35
CA ASP A 72 -15.41 -4.58 -3.39
C ASP A 72 -15.03 -6.07 -3.57
N ARG A 73 -13.83 -6.37 -4.08
CA ARG A 73 -13.31 -7.74 -4.21
C ARG A 73 -13.09 -8.45 -2.87
N GLY A 74 -13.04 -7.70 -1.76
CA GLY A 74 -12.86 -8.26 -0.43
C GLY A 74 -11.38 -8.53 -0.08
N PRO A 75 -11.10 -9.42 0.88
CA PRO A 75 -9.76 -9.57 1.45
C PRO A 75 -8.79 -10.32 0.53
N ALA A 76 -7.57 -9.79 0.40
CA ALA A 76 -6.43 -10.47 -0.20
C ALA A 76 -5.95 -11.66 0.65
N ASN A 77 -5.12 -12.55 0.09
CA ASN A 77 -4.59 -13.70 0.82
C ASN A 77 -3.74 -13.30 2.04
N VAL A 78 -3.14 -12.10 2.00
CA VAL A 78 -2.31 -11.54 3.07
C VAL A 78 -3.06 -10.62 4.03
N PHE A 79 -4.39 -10.53 3.95
CA PHE A 79 -5.20 -9.56 4.71
C PHE A 79 -5.01 -9.64 6.22
N ALA A 80 -4.86 -10.83 6.80
CA ALA A 80 -4.61 -10.97 8.24
C ALA A 80 -3.31 -10.27 8.69
N LYS A 81 -2.26 -10.29 7.85
CA LYS A 81 -1.01 -9.57 8.13
C LYS A 81 -1.22 -8.06 8.07
N ILE A 82 -1.96 -7.60 7.05
CA ILE A 82 -2.35 -6.19 6.89
C ILE A 82 -3.13 -5.71 8.12
N GLN A 83 -4.11 -6.48 8.58
CA GLN A 83 -4.94 -6.12 9.73
C GLN A 83 -4.09 -5.96 11.01
N ASN A 84 -3.20 -6.91 11.28
CA ASN A 84 -2.31 -6.87 12.44
C ASN A 84 -1.39 -5.63 12.42
N ASP A 85 -0.84 -5.30 11.25
CA ASP A 85 0.05 -4.15 11.08
C ASP A 85 -0.68 -2.81 11.10
N ALA A 86 -1.80 -2.72 10.39
CA ALA A 86 -2.63 -1.52 10.35
C ALA A 86 -3.13 -1.17 11.75
N PHE A 87 -3.55 -2.16 12.54
CA PHE A 87 -4.02 -1.94 13.90
C PHE A 87 -2.94 -1.26 14.73
N ARG A 88 -1.69 -1.74 14.71
CA ARG A 88 -0.56 -1.17 15.47
C ARG A 88 0.06 0.10 14.87
N THR A 89 -0.43 0.59 13.73
CA THR A 89 0.16 1.73 13.01
C THR A 89 -0.16 3.04 13.71
N PHE A 90 0.86 3.74 14.21
CA PHE A 90 0.72 5.06 14.86
C PHE A 90 -0.39 5.14 15.92
N GLN A 91 -0.68 4.04 16.63
CA GLN A 91 -1.80 3.98 17.60
C GLN A 91 -1.73 5.05 18.70
N LYS A 92 -0.52 5.48 19.07
CA LYS A 92 -0.29 6.48 20.10
C LYS A 92 -0.29 7.92 19.56
N ASP A 93 -0.45 8.10 18.26
CA ASP A 93 -0.51 9.41 17.62
C ASP A 93 -1.99 9.81 17.44
N GLU A 94 -2.44 10.70 18.33
CA GLU A 94 -3.81 11.23 18.30
C GLU A 94 -4.08 12.10 17.06
N GLU A 95 -3.07 12.83 16.55
CA GLU A 95 -3.25 13.66 15.36
C GLU A 95 -3.46 12.79 14.13
N PHE A 96 -2.67 11.71 14.01
CA PHE A 96 -2.84 10.69 12.97
C PHE A 96 -4.21 10.02 13.08
N SER A 97 -4.58 9.53 14.26
CA SER A 97 -5.82 8.77 14.46
C SER A 97 -7.08 9.61 14.21
N ARG A 98 -7.00 10.94 14.40
CA ARG A 98 -8.09 11.87 14.03
C ARG A 98 -8.29 12.02 12.52
N LYS A 99 -7.23 11.83 11.72
CA LYS A 99 -7.27 12.02 10.25
C LYS A 99 -7.37 10.70 9.48
N VAL A 100 -6.79 9.63 10.01
CA VAL A 100 -6.68 8.34 9.32
C VAL A 100 -7.29 7.26 10.18
N SER A 101 -8.41 6.71 9.72
CA SER A 101 -8.97 5.50 10.33
C SER A 101 -8.13 4.27 9.93
N THR A 102 -8.04 3.30 10.83
CA THR A 102 -7.42 2.00 10.53
C THR A 102 -8.05 1.35 9.30
N SER A 103 -9.36 1.53 9.09
CA SER A 103 -10.08 0.96 7.94
C SER A 103 -9.59 1.51 6.59
N VAL A 104 -9.28 2.81 6.52
CA VAL A 104 -8.73 3.45 5.31
C VAL A 104 -7.36 2.85 4.99
N LEU A 105 -6.49 2.74 6.01
CA LEU A 105 -5.16 2.16 5.83
C LEU A 105 -5.24 0.69 5.39
N MET A 106 -6.15 -0.09 5.97
CA MET A 106 -6.38 -1.48 5.59
C MET A 106 -6.87 -1.61 4.14
N ARG A 107 -7.82 -0.76 3.69
CA ARG A 107 -8.32 -0.80 2.31
C ARG A 107 -7.26 -0.44 1.28
N ILE A 108 -6.44 0.59 1.54
CA ILE A 108 -5.33 0.97 0.66
C ILE A 108 -4.35 -0.20 0.50
N LEU A 109 -3.89 -0.77 1.63
CA LEU A 109 -2.94 -1.88 1.63
C LEU A 109 -3.52 -3.15 0.98
N ASN A 110 -4.78 -3.48 1.28
CA ASN A 110 -5.47 -4.64 0.73
C ASN A 110 -5.67 -4.51 -0.78
N SER A 111 -6.09 -3.34 -1.26
CA SER A 111 -6.29 -3.09 -2.69
C SER A 111 -4.98 -3.25 -3.46
N HIS A 112 -3.87 -2.74 -2.92
CA HIS A 112 -2.55 -2.95 -3.52
C HIS A 112 -2.15 -4.44 -3.52
N ALA A 113 -2.38 -5.14 -2.42
CA ALA A 113 -2.11 -6.58 -2.36
C ALA A 113 -2.93 -7.36 -3.42
N LEU A 114 -4.20 -7.00 -3.63
CA LEU A 114 -5.05 -7.59 -4.68
C LEU A 114 -4.56 -7.30 -6.10
N GLU A 115 -3.99 -6.10 -6.35
CA GLU A 115 -3.34 -5.79 -7.63
C GLU A 115 -2.15 -6.72 -7.85
N ILE A 116 -1.25 -6.82 -6.87
CA ILE A 116 -0.05 -7.67 -6.98
C ILE A 116 -0.43 -9.15 -7.16
N GLU A 117 -1.39 -9.67 -6.38
CA GLU A 117 -1.87 -11.05 -6.54
C GLU A 117 -2.46 -11.30 -7.94
N SER A 118 -3.17 -10.33 -8.51
CA SER A 118 -3.69 -10.45 -9.88
C SER A 118 -2.57 -10.44 -10.93
N LEU A 119 -1.52 -9.64 -10.73
CA LEU A 119 -0.36 -9.61 -11.62
C LEU A 119 0.44 -10.92 -11.56
N GLU A 120 0.62 -11.51 -10.37
CA GLU A 120 1.30 -12.80 -10.20
C GLU A 120 0.54 -13.95 -10.87
N LEU A 121 -0.79 -13.92 -10.86
CA LEU A 121 -1.60 -14.92 -11.55
C LEU A 121 -1.40 -14.87 -13.08
N HIS A 122 -1.13 -13.68 -13.63
CA HIS A 122 -0.98 -13.47 -15.07
C HIS A 122 0.48 -13.51 -15.57
N ASN A 123 1.48 -13.27 -14.71
CA ASN A 123 2.90 -13.27 -15.07
C ASN A 123 3.64 -14.47 -14.48
N SER A 124 3.88 -15.51 -15.28
CA SER A 124 4.64 -16.71 -14.87
C SER A 124 6.17 -16.56 -14.90
N THR A 125 6.71 -15.40 -15.30
CA THR A 125 8.15 -15.24 -15.63
C THR A 125 8.85 -14.07 -14.92
N GLY A 126 8.17 -13.37 -14.00
CA GLY A 126 8.73 -12.24 -13.24
C GLY A 126 9.25 -12.63 -11.86
N ALA A 127 10.14 -11.80 -11.28
CA ALA A 127 10.51 -11.94 -9.88
C ALA A 127 9.26 -11.74 -9.00
N PRO A 128 8.99 -12.60 -8.00
CA PRO A 128 7.77 -12.54 -7.20
C PRO A 128 7.74 -11.24 -6.38
N ALA A 129 6.79 -10.37 -6.69
CA ALA A 129 6.50 -9.20 -5.88
C ALA A 129 5.65 -9.66 -4.70
N SER A 130 6.12 -9.46 -3.46
CA SER A 130 5.29 -9.84 -2.31
C SER A 130 4.06 -8.94 -2.27
N PRO A 131 2.83 -9.48 -2.20
CA PRO A 131 1.62 -8.67 -2.05
C PRO A 131 1.65 -7.82 -0.76
N TYR A 132 2.38 -8.28 0.26
CA TYR A 132 2.60 -7.53 1.49
C TYR A 132 3.86 -8.00 2.24
N VAL A 133 4.63 -7.06 2.79
CA VAL A 133 5.68 -7.31 3.79
C VAL A 133 5.48 -6.37 4.99
N GLN A 134 5.93 -6.82 6.17
CA GLN A 134 5.82 -6.02 7.38
C GLN A 134 6.52 -4.66 7.21
N GLY A 135 5.84 -3.58 7.59
CA GLY A 135 6.33 -2.21 7.43
C GLY A 135 5.73 -1.47 6.24
N MET A 136 5.05 -2.16 5.31
CA MET A 136 4.32 -1.50 4.22
C MET A 136 3.19 -0.57 4.73
N ASN A 137 2.59 -0.88 5.87
CA ASN A 137 1.68 0.01 6.60
C ASN A 137 2.31 1.37 6.96
N ILE A 138 3.59 1.39 7.31
CA ILE A 138 4.32 2.62 7.62
C ILE A 138 4.59 3.44 6.35
N LEU A 139 4.76 2.79 5.20
CA LEU A 139 4.90 3.46 3.91
C LEU A 139 3.57 4.06 3.42
N ALA A 140 2.44 3.36 3.64
CA ALA A 140 1.12 3.83 3.24
C ALA A 140 0.58 4.96 4.12
N ALA A 141 0.87 4.95 5.42
CA ALA A 141 0.31 5.88 6.39
C ALA A 141 0.54 7.38 6.07
N PRO A 142 1.73 7.84 5.62
CA PRO A 142 1.94 9.23 5.20
C PRO A 142 1.02 9.65 4.04
N PHE A 143 0.74 8.77 3.09
CA PHE A 143 -0.20 9.06 2.00
C PHE A 143 -1.62 9.17 2.54
N ALA A 144 -2.08 8.21 3.34
CA ALA A 144 -3.39 8.26 3.96
C ALA A 144 -3.59 9.53 4.82
N TYR A 145 -2.53 10.04 5.44
CA TYR A 145 -2.56 11.22 6.29
C TYR A 145 -2.58 12.56 5.51
N VAL A 146 -1.91 12.61 4.36
CA VAL A 146 -1.70 13.85 3.58
C VAL A 146 -2.73 14.01 2.45
N CYS A 147 -3.14 12.92 1.82
CA CYS A 147 -4.01 12.97 0.65
C CYS A 147 -5.43 13.40 1.00
N ARG A 148 -6.13 14.00 0.04
CA ARG A 148 -7.50 14.50 0.27
C ARG A 148 -8.54 13.40 0.08
N SER A 149 -8.18 12.33 -0.62
CA SER A 149 -9.02 11.17 -0.83
C SER A 149 -8.23 9.88 -0.67
N GLU A 150 -8.94 8.81 -0.36
CA GLU A 150 -8.37 7.46 -0.24
C GLU A 150 -7.83 6.94 -1.58
N VAL A 151 -8.53 7.21 -2.68
CA VAL A 151 -8.13 6.83 -4.05
C VAL A 151 -6.77 7.45 -4.41
N GLU A 152 -6.59 8.73 -4.08
CA GLU A 152 -5.34 9.45 -4.32
C GLU A 152 -4.19 8.89 -3.46
N ALA A 153 -4.47 8.55 -2.19
CA ALA A 153 -3.51 7.89 -1.32
C ALA A 153 -3.08 6.52 -1.87
N PHE A 154 -4.04 5.73 -2.35
CA PHE A 154 -3.80 4.44 -2.97
C PHE A 154 -2.94 4.56 -4.24
N ALA A 155 -3.28 5.47 -5.15
CA ALA A 155 -2.53 5.67 -6.39
C ALA A 155 -1.06 6.05 -6.12
N LEU A 156 -0.84 6.99 -5.19
CA LEU A 156 0.52 7.42 -4.80
C LEU A 156 1.31 6.32 -4.12
N TYR A 157 0.67 5.59 -3.20
CA TYR A 157 1.29 4.48 -2.49
C TYR A 157 1.67 3.33 -3.44
N SER A 158 0.71 2.88 -4.27
CA SER A 158 0.92 1.78 -5.23
C SER A 158 2.03 2.13 -6.22
N GLN A 159 2.06 3.37 -6.73
CA GLN A 159 3.14 3.85 -7.59
C GLN A 159 4.51 3.86 -6.90
N LEU A 160 4.59 4.37 -5.66
CA LEU A 160 5.85 4.39 -4.91
C LEU A 160 6.40 2.97 -4.79
N VAL A 161 5.58 2.05 -4.28
CA VAL A 161 5.99 0.67 -4.00
C VAL A 161 6.34 -0.07 -5.29
N SER A 162 5.47 -0.05 -6.29
CA SER A 162 5.64 -0.85 -7.50
C SER A 162 6.75 -0.32 -8.40
N ARG A 163 7.01 1.00 -8.40
CA ARG A 163 7.88 1.63 -9.43
C ARG A 163 9.17 2.22 -8.89
N TYR A 164 9.17 2.76 -7.68
CA TYR A 164 10.33 3.48 -7.14
C TYR A 164 11.13 2.67 -6.13
N ILE A 165 10.46 1.85 -5.33
CA ILE A 165 11.11 1.02 -4.30
C ILE A 165 10.73 -0.48 -4.38
N PRO A 166 10.59 -1.10 -5.56
CA PRO A 166 10.07 -2.46 -5.68
C PRO A 166 10.92 -3.50 -4.95
N THR A 167 12.23 -3.27 -4.81
CA THR A 167 13.13 -4.19 -4.13
C THR A 167 13.01 -4.14 -2.60
N TYR A 168 12.42 -3.08 -2.04
CA TYR A 168 12.20 -2.94 -0.59
C TYR A 168 10.99 -3.73 -0.11
N THR A 169 10.10 -4.16 -1.00
CA THR A 169 8.89 -4.93 -0.67
C THR A 169 8.94 -6.37 -1.17
N THR A 170 10.11 -6.84 -1.59
CA THR A 170 10.34 -8.25 -1.93
C THR A 170 10.32 -9.13 -0.67
N PRO A 171 9.97 -10.43 -0.77
CA PRO A 171 9.97 -11.33 0.40
C PRO A 171 11.32 -11.40 1.13
N ASN A 172 12.42 -11.24 0.40
CA ASN A 172 13.79 -11.24 0.94
C ASN A 172 14.34 -9.84 1.23
N LEU A 173 13.52 -8.79 1.07
CA LEU A 173 13.86 -7.39 1.35
C LEU A 173 15.17 -6.94 0.70
N LEU A 174 15.41 -7.33 -0.56
CA LEU A 174 16.68 -7.09 -1.26
C LEU A 174 17.13 -5.61 -1.24
N GLY A 175 16.19 -4.68 -1.37
CA GLY A 175 16.45 -3.24 -1.29
C GLY A 175 17.00 -2.80 0.07
N VAL A 176 16.48 -3.39 1.16
CA VAL A 176 16.96 -3.14 2.53
C VAL A 176 18.38 -3.67 2.70
N LEU A 177 18.64 -4.89 2.22
CA LEU A 177 19.99 -5.49 2.27
C LEU A 177 21.01 -4.60 1.53
N ASN A 178 20.64 -4.11 0.34
CA ASN A 178 21.51 -3.25 -0.46
C ASN A 178 21.71 -1.87 0.20
N GLY A 179 20.65 -1.28 0.75
CA GLY A 179 20.74 -0.01 1.48
C GLY A 179 21.67 -0.09 2.69
N VAL A 180 21.61 -1.19 3.44
CA VAL A 180 22.50 -1.42 4.57
C VAL A 180 23.97 -1.60 4.14
N LYS A 181 24.23 -2.34 3.06
CA LYS A 181 25.59 -2.43 2.51
C LYS A 181 26.12 -1.06 2.07
N LEU A 182 25.26 -0.22 1.50
CA LEU A 182 25.63 1.14 1.11
C LEU A 182 25.99 2.00 2.32
N VAL A 183 25.28 1.86 3.44
CA VAL A 183 25.63 2.53 4.71
C VAL A 183 27.03 2.12 5.18
N ASP A 184 27.37 0.82 5.14
CA ASP A 184 28.71 0.35 5.51
C ASP A 184 29.80 0.97 4.61
N ILE A 185 29.57 1.02 3.28
CA ILE A 185 30.50 1.65 2.33
C ILE A 185 30.68 3.14 2.64
N ILE A 186 29.59 3.87 2.85
CA ILE A 186 29.63 5.30 3.17
C ILE A 186 30.34 5.54 4.50
N LEU A 187 30.04 4.74 5.53
CA LEU A 187 30.66 4.87 6.84
C LEU A 187 32.15 4.59 6.78
N GLN A 188 32.57 3.57 6.03
CA GLN A 188 33.99 3.27 5.82
C GLN A 188 34.74 4.44 5.16
N LEU A 189 34.09 5.15 4.23
CA LEU A 189 34.67 6.30 3.54
C LEU A 189 34.73 7.56 4.43
N ILE A 190 33.68 7.82 5.21
CA ILE A 190 33.54 9.05 6.00
C ILE A 190 34.19 8.95 7.37
N ASP A 191 34.06 7.80 8.05
CA ASP A 191 34.64 7.54 9.37
C ASP A 191 35.18 6.09 9.48
N PRO A 192 36.39 5.83 8.97
CA PRO A 192 37.02 4.52 9.03
C PRO A 192 37.19 3.99 10.46
N LYS A 193 37.37 4.89 11.46
CA LYS A 193 37.57 4.49 12.86
C LYS A 193 36.28 3.91 13.43
N LEU A 194 35.15 4.59 13.21
CA LEU A 194 33.84 4.10 13.62
C LEU A 194 33.46 2.82 12.87
N TYR A 195 33.69 2.76 11.56
CA TYR A 195 33.46 1.54 10.76
C TYR A 195 34.22 0.34 11.34
N ASN A 196 35.53 0.48 11.59
CA ASN A 196 36.35 -0.60 12.14
C ASN A 196 35.89 -1.01 13.55
N PHE A 197 35.51 -0.04 14.38
CA PHE A 197 34.97 -0.31 15.72
C PHE A 197 33.68 -1.14 15.67
N LEU A 198 32.73 -0.79 14.80
CA LEU A 198 31.47 -1.53 14.64
C LEU A 198 31.72 -2.93 14.07
N ASN A 199 32.56 -3.04 13.05
CA ASN A 199 32.88 -4.31 12.41
C ASN A 199 33.57 -5.28 13.39
N ALA A 200 34.52 -4.79 14.19
CA ALA A 200 35.22 -5.58 15.21
C ALA A 200 34.28 -6.15 16.28
N ARG A 201 33.10 -5.53 16.49
CA ARG A 201 32.08 -5.96 17.45
C ARG A 201 30.93 -6.75 16.80
N ALA A 202 31.05 -7.12 15.52
CA ALA A 202 29.96 -7.70 14.73
C ALA A 202 28.68 -6.84 14.70
N LEU A 203 28.82 -5.53 14.90
CA LEU A 203 27.77 -4.52 14.80
C LEU A 203 27.79 -3.78 13.47
N GLY A 204 28.62 -4.22 12.51
CA GLY A 204 28.54 -3.74 11.13
C GLY A 204 27.14 -4.02 10.58
N PHE A 205 26.57 -3.06 9.86
CA PHE A 205 25.15 -3.15 9.50
C PHE A 205 24.89 -4.37 8.58
N SER A 206 25.81 -4.68 7.66
CA SER A 206 25.74 -5.90 6.84
C SER A 206 25.98 -7.21 7.61
N VAL A 207 26.70 -7.16 8.74
CA VAL A 207 26.94 -8.34 9.61
C VAL A 207 25.68 -8.69 10.38
N GLN A 208 24.97 -7.68 10.93
CA GLN A 208 23.69 -7.88 11.62
C GLN A 208 22.62 -8.50 10.70
N LEU A 209 22.64 -8.15 9.40
CA LEU A 209 21.71 -8.72 8.44
C LEU A 209 22.09 -10.13 7.96
N ARG A 210 23.33 -10.61 8.09
CA ARG A 210 23.65 -12.02 7.75
C ARG A 210 22.93 -12.99 8.69
N GLY A 211 22.86 -12.68 9.99
CA GLY A 211 22.10 -13.47 10.95
C GLY A 211 20.58 -13.47 10.69
N ALA A 212 20.03 -12.33 10.26
CA ALA A 212 18.62 -12.22 9.88
C ALA A 212 18.33 -12.83 8.49
N SER A 213 19.25 -12.71 7.55
CA SER A 213 19.14 -13.26 6.19
C SER A 213 19.21 -14.78 6.19
N GLU A 214 20.01 -15.42 7.05
CA GLU A 214 19.98 -16.88 7.21
C GLU A 214 18.64 -17.38 7.78
N TYR A 215 18.01 -16.62 8.67
CA TYR A 215 16.67 -16.92 9.20
C TYR A 215 15.56 -16.70 8.13
N ILE A 216 15.69 -15.65 7.30
CA ILE A 216 14.76 -15.36 6.20
C ILE A 216 14.94 -16.35 5.03
N PHE A 217 16.17 -16.73 4.69
CA PHE A 217 16.47 -17.69 3.61
C PHE A 217 16.21 -19.15 3.99
N ARG A 218 16.34 -19.55 5.26
CA ARG A 218 16.01 -20.91 5.71
C ARG A 218 14.51 -21.14 5.93
N GLY A 219 13.68 -20.12 5.70
CA GLY A 219 12.26 -20.17 5.99
C GLY A 219 12.00 -20.20 7.50
N GLY A 220 11.65 -19.05 8.06
CA GLY A 220 10.79 -19.03 9.24
C GLY A 220 9.54 -19.91 8.99
N PRO A 221 8.82 -20.34 10.05
CA PRO A 221 7.87 -21.46 10.01
C PRO A 221 7.05 -21.49 8.72
N ASP A 222 7.15 -22.61 8.01
CA ASP A 222 6.50 -22.80 6.72
C ASP A 222 4.98 -22.71 6.88
N TYR A 223 4.39 -21.64 6.36
CA TYR A 223 2.95 -21.41 6.35
C TYR A 223 2.27 -22.01 5.10
N SER A 224 2.97 -22.84 4.32
CA SER A 224 2.40 -23.55 3.16
C SER A 224 1.20 -24.42 3.53
N ASP A 225 1.20 -25.01 4.74
CA ASP A 225 0.05 -25.76 5.27
C ASP A 225 -1.17 -24.86 5.53
N GLN A 226 -0.97 -23.61 5.93
CA GLN A 226 -2.06 -22.63 6.08
C GLN A 226 -2.59 -22.16 4.73
N ARG A 227 -1.74 -22.07 3.69
CA ARG A 227 -2.19 -21.79 2.31
C ARG A 227 -3.06 -22.92 1.77
N ARG A 228 -2.67 -24.18 1.99
CA ARG A 228 -3.48 -25.36 1.63
C ARG A 228 -4.79 -25.41 2.42
N ALA A 229 -4.76 -25.16 3.73
CA ALA A 229 -5.96 -25.14 4.56
C ALA A 229 -6.93 -24.00 4.18
N ALA A 230 -6.43 -22.82 3.82
CA ALA A 230 -7.24 -21.70 3.37
C ALA A 230 -7.88 -21.95 1.99
N GLN A 231 -7.16 -22.59 1.06
CA GLN A 231 -7.69 -22.95 -0.27
C GLN A 231 -8.76 -24.05 -0.20
N VAL A 232 -8.58 -25.03 0.71
CA VAL A 232 -9.59 -26.05 1.01
C VAL A 232 -10.81 -25.44 1.73
N GLY A 233 -10.59 -24.49 2.64
CA GLY A 233 -11.67 -23.77 3.32
C GLY A 233 -12.52 -22.90 2.40
N GLN A 234 -11.89 -22.18 1.46
CA GLN A 234 -12.59 -21.33 0.48
C GLN A 234 -13.36 -22.16 -0.58
N SER A 235 -12.82 -23.29 -1.02
CA SER A 235 -13.52 -24.20 -1.94
C SER A 235 -14.73 -24.88 -1.28
N ASN A 236 -14.61 -25.29 -0.02
CA ASN A 236 -15.73 -25.82 0.75
C ASN A 236 -16.82 -24.76 1.00
N ALA A 237 -16.44 -23.52 1.34
CA ALA A 237 -17.40 -22.42 1.52
C ALA A 237 -18.12 -22.03 0.21
N ALA A 238 -17.43 -22.09 -0.93
CA ALA A 238 -18.04 -21.89 -2.24
C ALA A 238 -19.03 -23.02 -2.61
N ALA A 239 -18.68 -24.28 -2.30
CA ALA A 239 -19.56 -25.43 -2.50
C ALA A 239 -20.81 -25.41 -1.59
N GLU A 240 -20.69 -24.95 -0.35
CA GLU A 240 -21.80 -24.76 0.58
C GLU A 240 -22.75 -23.64 0.16
N ARG A 241 -22.22 -22.53 -0.39
CA ARG A 241 -23.04 -21.45 -0.95
C ARG A 241 -23.79 -21.89 -2.21
N ALA A 242 -23.18 -22.70 -3.07
CA ALA A 242 -23.84 -23.26 -4.25
C ALA A 242 -24.98 -24.23 -3.89
N THR A 243 -24.79 -25.09 -2.89
CA THR A 243 -25.84 -26.01 -2.41
C THR A 243 -26.95 -25.29 -1.65
N ALA A 244 -26.65 -24.23 -0.88
CA ALA A 244 -27.65 -23.38 -0.25
C ALA A 244 -28.53 -22.67 -1.30
N THR A 245 -27.92 -22.15 -2.38
CA THR A 245 -28.63 -21.43 -3.45
C THR A 245 -29.55 -22.37 -4.26
N GLY A 246 -29.11 -23.60 -4.53
CA GLY A 246 -29.93 -24.63 -5.17
C GLY A 246 -31.10 -25.12 -4.31
N ARG A 247 -30.96 -25.17 -2.98
CA ARG A 247 -32.08 -25.47 -2.07
C ARG A 247 -33.12 -24.35 -2.06
N THR A 248 -32.70 -23.09 -2.04
CA THR A 248 -33.63 -21.95 -2.03
C THR A 248 -34.44 -21.84 -3.33
N GLN A 249 -33.85 -22.17 -4.48
CA GLN A 249 -34.57 -22.22 -5.76
C GLN A 249 -35.61 -23.36 -5.81
N ASN A 250 -35.32 -24.52 -5.20
CA ASN A 250 -36.29 -25.62 -5.10
C ASN A 250 -37.50 -25.28 -4.20
N TYR A 251 -37.32 -24.51 -3.13
CA TYR A 251 -38.44 -24.07 -2.29
C TYR A 251 -39.34 -23.04 -2.98
N GLN A 252 -38.79 -22.17 -3.83
CA GLN A 252 -39.59 -21.22 -4.61
C GLN A 252 -40.37 -21.90 -5.75
N ALA A 253 -39.83 -22.97 -6.34
CA ALA A 253 -40.54 -23.77 -7.34
C ALA A 253 -41.72 -24.56 -6.74
N ILE A 254 -41.61 -25.04 -5.50
CA ILE A 254 -42.70 -25.77 -4.82
C ILE A 254 -43.82 -24.82 -4.35
N ALA A 255 -43.49 -23.55 -4.04
CA ALA A 255 -44.48 -22.55 -3.66
C ALA A 255 -45.37 -22.10 -4.84
N HIS A 256 -44.85 -22.08 -6.07
CA HIS A 256 -45.64 -21.66 -7.25
C HIS A 256 -46.56 -22.73 -7.84
N VAL A 257 -46.49 -23.99 -7.40
CA VAL A 257 -47.35 -25.08 -7.91
C VAL A 257 -48.64 -25.25 -7.07
N ARG A 258 -48.79 -24.57 -5.93
CA ARG A 258 -49.97 -24.71 -5.04
C ARG A 258 -51.08 -23.68 -5.23
N GLU A 259 -50.98 -22.77 -6.19
CA GLU A 259 -51.99 -21.71 -6.43
C GLU A 259 -52.87 -21.90 -7.67
N THR A 260 -52.84 -23.07 -8.32
CA THR A 260 -53.71 -23.36 -9.48
C THR A 260 -54.43 -24.70 -9.30
N ASP A 261 -55.42 -24.75 -8.39
CA ASP A 261 -56.38 -25.86 -8.35
C ASP A 261 -57.82 -25.33 -8.18
N PRO A 262 -58.60 -25.22 -9.27
CA PRO A 262 -60.01 -24.88 -9.20
C PRO A 262 -60.84 -26.14 -8.88
N ARG A 263 -61.52 -26.11 -7.73
CA ARG A 263 -62.46 -27.16 -7.31
C ARG A 263 -63.53 -27.41 -8.39
N PRO A 264 -63.92 -28.67 -8.68
CA PRO A 264 -65.05 -28.95 -9.54
C PRO A 264 -66.37 -28.78 -8.79
N ALA A 265 -67.37 -28.26 -9.49
CA ALA A 265 -68.74 -28.11 -9.03
C ALA A 265 -69.48 -29.45 -9.06
N VAL A 266 -70.07 -29.84 -7.91
CA VAL A 266 -71.38 -30.50 -7.77
C VAL A 266 -71.99 -30.02 -6.46
#